data_AF-A0ABD0RT46-F1
#
_entry.id   AF-A0ABD0RT46-F1
#
_cell.length_a   1.000
_cell.length_b   1.000
_cell.length_c   1.000
_cell.angle_alpha   90.00
_cell.angle_beta   90.00
_cell.angle_gamma   90.00
#
_symmetry.space_group_name_H-M   'P 1'
#
loop_
_entity.id
_entity.type
_entity.pdbx_description
1 polymer ?
#
loop_
_entity_poly.entity_id
_entity_poly.type
_entity_poly.pdbx_seq_one_letter_code
_entity_poly.pdbx_strand_id
1 'polypeptide(L)'
;IRELSTVRIGTLLRISGQVVRTHPVHPELVSGTFLCLDCQSVIKDVEQQFKYTQPTICKNPVCANRRRFMLDTNKSRFVDFQK
;
A
#
# COMPACT_ATOMS: atom_id res chain seq x y z
N ILE A 1 9.59 13.26 -23.27
CA ILE A 1 9.80 13.51 -21.81
C ILE A 1 9.67 14.99 -21.46
N ARG A 2 10.29 15.92 -22.19
CA ARG A 2 10.30 17.36 -21.87
C ARG A 2 8.91 18.01 -21.68
N GLU A 3 7.85 17.44 -22.27
CA GLU A 3 6.47 17.94 -22.15
C GLU A 3 5.69 17.40 -20.93
N LEU A 4 6.31 16.56 -20.08
CA LEU A 4 5.68 16.10 -18.84
C LEU A 4 5.66 17.26 -17.83
N SER A 5 4.52 17.96 -17.76
CA SER A 5 4.27 19.05 -16.83
C SER A 5 3.27 18.65 -15.74
N THR A 6 3.19 19.42 -14.66
CA THR A 6 2.27 19.18 -13.52
C THR A 6 0.80 19.20 -13.92
N VAL A 7 0.45 19.93 -14.98
CA VAL A 7 -0.92 19.98 -15.52
C VAL A 7 -1.40 18.61 -16.02
N ARG A 8 -0.47 17.71 -16.37
CA ARG A 8 -0.82 16.38 -16.88
C ARG A 8 -0.96 15.31 -15.79
N ILE A 9 -0.76 15.64 -14.51
CA ILE A 9 -0.93 14.69 -13.39
C ILE A 9 -2.36 14.13 -13.41
N GLY A 10 -2.50 12.80 -13.28
CA GLY A 10 -3.81 12.13 -13.26
C GLY A 10 -4.44 11.89 -14.64
N THR A 11 -3.74 12.19 -15.73
CA THR A 11 -4.23 11.96 -17.11
C THR A 11 -3.54 10.76 -17.78
N LEU A 12 -4.18 10.18 -18.80
CA LEU A 12 -3.60 9.11 -19.61
C LEU A 12 -2.64 9.69 -20.66
N LEU A 13 -1.38 9.21 -20.68
CA LEU A 13 -0.32 9.70 -21.57
C LEU A 13 0.46 8.54 -22.20
N ARG A 14 1.07 8.80 -23.37
CA ARG A 14 2.04 7.89 -24.01
C ARG A 14 3.44 8.50 -23.93
N ILE A 15 4.43 7.71 -23.51
CA ILE A 15 5.84 8.11 -23.43
C ILE A 15 6.67 7.13 -24.28
N SER A 16 7.64 7.63 -25.03
CA SER A 16 8.63 6.84 -25.77
C SER A 16 10.05 7.22 -25.34
N GLY A 17 10.97 6.23 -25.30
CA GLY A 17 12.35 6.42 -24.88
C GLY A 17 13.14 5.11 -24.82
N GLN A 18 14.45 5.21 -24.53
CA GLN A 18 15.35 4.06 -24.34
C GLN A 18 15.47 3.71 -22.85
N VAL A 19 15.48 2.41 -22.53
CA VAL A 19 15.69 1.90 -21.16
C VAL A 19 17.20 1.79 -20.90
N VAL A 20 17.67 2.39 -19.80
CA VAL A 20 19.12 2.44 -19.45
C VAL A 20 19.45 1.56 -18.25
N ARG A 21 18.50 1.36 -17.32
CA ARG A 21 18.66 0.55 -16.11
C ARG A 21 17.36 -0.16 -15.80
N THR A 22 17.47 -1.34 -15.20
CA THR A 22 16.35 -2.13 -14.67
C THR A 22 16.70 -2.59 -13.27
N HIS A 23 15.82 -2.36 -12.30
CA HIS A 23 15.97 -2.90 -10.95
C HIS A 23 15.30 -4.29 -10.84
N PRO A 24 15.67 -5.13 -9.85
CA PRO A 24 14.93 -6.35 -9.56
C PRO A 24 13.47 -6.06 -9.20
N VAL A 25 12.61 -7.04 -9.43
CA VAL A 25 11.19 -6.97 -9.03
C VAL A 25 11.07 -7.22 -7.54
N HIS A 26 10.26 -6.41 -6.86
CA HIS A 26 9.94 -6.56 -5.45
C HIS A 26 8.41 -6.54 -5.25
N PRO A 27 7.87 -7.27 -4.26
CA PRO A 27 6.45 -7.22 -3.93
C PRO A 27 6.13 -5.90 -3.22
N GLU A 28 5.16 -5.16 -3.74
CA GLU A 28 4.61 -3.94 -3.14
C GLU A 28 3.25 -4.23 -2.47
N LEU A 29 3.13 -3.87 -1.20
CA LEU A 29 1.88 -4.00 -0.44
C LEU A 29 0.89 -2.93 -0.90
N VAL A 30 -0.23 -3.33 -1.50
CA VAL A 30 -1.29 -2.41 -1.96
C VAL A 30 -2.49 -2.36 -1.02
N SER A 31 -2.79 -3.47 -0.35
CA SER A 31 -3.87 -3.57 0.63
C SER A 31 -3.46 -4.50 1.77
N GLY A 32 -3.40 -3.95 2.97
CA GLY A 32 -3.00 -4.65 4.18
C GLY A 32 -4.19 -5.23 4.94
N THR A 33 -4.06 -6.47 5.38
CA THR A 33 -4.93 -7.07 6.40
C THR A 33 -4.19 -7.06 7.73
N PHE A 34 -4.80 -6.46 8.75
CA PHE A 34 -4.19 -6.27 10.07
C PHE A 34 -4.93 -7.06 11.15
N LEU A 35 -4.18 -7.73 12.01
CA LEU A 35 -4.65 -8.33 13.24
C LEU A 35 -4.48 -7.34 14.40
N CYS A 36 -5.57 -7.06 15.11
CA CYS A 36 -5.52 -6.30 16.35
C CYS A 36 -4.91 -7.16 17.46
N LEU A 37 -3.82 -6.70 18.08
CA LEU A 37 -3.14 -7.49 19.11
C LEU A 37 -3.86 -7.53 20.45
N ASP A 38 -4.84 -6.65 20.66
CA ASP A 38 -5.56 -6.53 21.94
C ASP A 38 -6.81 -7.42 21.95
N CYS A 39 -7.58 -7.43 20.87
CA CYS A 39 -8.84 -8.16 20.78
C CYS A 39 -8.88 -9.22 19.68
N GLN A 40 -7.75 -9.47 19.00
CA GLN A 40 -7.61 -10.48 17.94
C GLN A 40 -8.54 -10.28 16.74
N SER A 41 -9.16 -9.10 16.61
CA SER A 41 -10.04 -8.80 15.48
C SER A 41 -9.22 -8.56 14.21
N VAL A 42 -9.71 -9.06 13.09
CA VAL A 42 -9.10 -8.86 11.77
C VAL A 42 -9.68 -7.63 11.09
N ILE A 43 -8.81 -6.72 10.67
CA ILE A 43 -9.13 -5.48 9.95
C ILE A 43 -8.60 -5.66 8.52
N LYS A 44 -9.50 -5.96 7.59
CA LYS A 44 -9.18 -6.15 6.17
C LYS A 44 -9.20 -4.84 5.39
N ASP A 45 -8.58 -4.88 4.22
CA ASP A 45 -8.71 -3.89 3.14
C ASP A 45 -8.21 -2.48 3.51
N VAL A 46 -7.07 -2.41 4.22
CA VAL A 46 -6.43 -1.14 4.55
C VAL A 46 -5.52 -0.73 3.39
N GLU A 47 -5.97 0.23 2.60
CA GLU A 47 -5.21 0.76 1.46
C GLU A 47 -3.86 1.32 1.88
N GLN A 48 -2.84 1.06 1.07
CA GLN A 48 -1.51 1.59 1.24
C GLN A 48 -1.25 2.65 0.16
N GLN A 49 -0.77 3.82 0.58
CA GLN A 49 -0.46 4.94 -0.34
C GLN A 49 0.98 5.39 -0.13
N PHE A 50 1.91 4.81 -0.90
CA PHE A 50 3.34 5.14 -0.92
C PHE A 50 4.07 5.04 0.44
N LYS A 51 3.42 4.48 1.47
CA LYS A 51 3.97 4.25 2.80
C LYS A 51 3.19 3.16 3.52
N TYR A 52 3.85 2.50 4.46
CA TYR A 52 3.20 1.57 5.38
C TYR A 52 2.19 2.31 6.27
N THR A 53 0.91 1.98 6.10
CA THR A 53 -0.22 2.62 6.75
C THR A 53 -0.99 1.60 7.57
N GLN A 54 -1.05 1.83 8.88
CA GLN A 54 -1.80 1.00 9.83
C GLN A 54 -3.17 1.62 10.12
N PRO A 55 -4.16 0.81 10.55
CA PRO A 55 -5.41 1.33 11.10
C PRO A 55 -5.14 2.28 12.27
N THR A 56 -5.91 3.36 12.37
CA THR A 56 -5.83 4.31 13.50
C THR A 56 -6.72 3.91 14.66
N ILE A 57 -7.77 3.12 14.41
CA ILE A 57 -8.77 2.68 15.39
C ILE A 57 -9.16 1.23 15.08
N CYS A 58 -9.30 0.42 16.12
CA CYS A 58 -9.84 -0.92 15.98
C CYS A 58 -11.34 -0.89 15.59
N LYS A 59 -11.76 -1.77 14.67
CA LYS A 59 -13.18 -1.90 14.29
C LYS A 59 -14.07 -2.46 15.41
N ASN A 60 -13.47 -3.11 16.41
CA ASN A 60 -14.20 -3.65 17.55
C ASN A 60 -14.52 -2.52 18.57
N PRO A 61 -15.79 -2.19 18.84
CA PRO A 61 -16.16 -1.05 19.69
C PRO A 61 -15.73 -1.21 21.15
N VAL A 62 -15.51 -2.44 21.64
CA VAL A 62 -15.00 -2.66 23.00
C VAL A 62 -13.47 -2.60 23.10
N CYS A 63 -12.78 -2.41 21.97
CA CYS A 63 -11.32 -2.39 21.91
C CYS A 63 -10.81 -0.95 21.81
N ALA A 64 -10.05 -0.51 22.81
CA ALA A 64 -9.44 0.82 22.85
C ALA A 64 -8.11 0.92 22.07
N ASN A 65 -7.74 -0.10 21.30
CA ASN A 65 -6.46 -0.15 20.60
C ASN A 65 -6.39 0.87 19.44
N ARG A 66 -5.31 1.64 19.41
CA ARG A 66 -5.02 2.64 18.37
C ARG A 66 -3.64 2.48 17.71
N ARG A 67 -2.81 1.53 18.15
CA ARG A 67 -1.40 1.43 17.71
C ARG A 67 -0.89 0.00 17.55
N ARG A 68 -1.46 -0.97 18.26
CA ARG A 68 -0.95 -2.36 18.32
C ARG A 68 -1.61 -3.22 17.25
N PHE A 69 -1.21 -3.03 16.00
CA PHE A 69 -1.69 -3.82 14.86
C PHE A 69 -0.54 -4.58 14.21
N MET A 70 -0.76 -5.86 13.94
CA MET A 70 0.19 -6.73 13.25
C MET A 70 -0.32 -7.02 11.84
N LEU A 71 0.52 -6.86 10.82
CA LEU A 71 0.16 -7.20 9.45
C LEU A 71 0.09 -8.73 9.30
N ASP A 72 -1.02 -9.23 8.75
CA ASP A 72 -1.15 -10.61 8.28
C ASP A 72 -0.74 -10.66 6.81
N THR A 73 0.51 -11.03 6.54
CA THR A 73 1.09 -11.05 5.18
C THR A 73 0.37 -12.03 4.26
N ASN A 74 -0.13 -13.15 4.78
CA ASN A 74 -0.78 -14.19 3.99
C ASN A 74 -2.16 -13.76 3.47
N LYS A 75 -2.83 -12.84 4.19
CA LYS A 75 -4.14 -12.29 3.82
C LYS A 75 -4.07 -10.87 3.25
N SER A 76 -2.86 -10.37 3.05
CA SER A 76 -2.64 -9.05 2.45
C SER A 76 -2.46 -9.19 0.94
N ARG A 77 -2.77 -8.12 0.20
CA ARG A 77 -2.61 -8.08 -1.25
C ARG A 77 -1.32 -7.38 -1.62
N PHE A 78 -0.48 -8.09 -2.36
CA PHE A 78 0.75 -7.59 -2.95
C PHE A 78 0.64 -7.56 -4.47
N VAL A 79 1.38 -6.67 -5.10
CA VAL A 79 1.58 -6.61 -6.55
C VAL A 79 3.07 -6.54 -6.85
N ASP A 80 3.48 -6.98 -8.03
CA ASP A 80 4.86 -6.88 -8.46
C ASP A 80 5.20 -5.42 -8.80
N PHE A 81 6.28 -4.91 -8.24
CA PHE A 81 6.79 -3.57 -8.48
C PHE A 81 8.23 -3.62 -9.00
N GLN A 82 8.48 -2.91 -10.09
CA GLN A 82 9.81 -2.69 -10.65
C GLN A 82 10.01 -1.19 -10.83
N LYS A 83 11.12 -0.67 -10.31
CA LYS A 83 11.51 0.73 -10.44
C LYS A 83 12.33 0.99 -11.70
#